data_AF-A0A927MUD1-F1
#
_entry.id   AF-A0A927MUD1-F1
#
_cell.length_a   1.000
_cell.length_b   1.000
_cell.length_c   1.000
_cell.angle_alpha   90.00
_cell.angle_beta   90.00
_cell.angle_gamma   90.00
#
_symmetry.space_group_name_H-M   'P 1'
#
loop_
_entity.id
_entity.type
_entity.pdbx_description
1 polymer ?
#
loop_
_entity_poly.entity_id
_entity_poly.type
_entity_poly.pdbx_seq_one_letter_code
_entity_poly.pdbx_strand_id
1 'polypeptide(L)'
;MATAVIATMRHVLRCLDVIVGALLVGVLVGLRLPYGSHPVTVSRGTAYFNHQEHLGTFQADHGGASALIPGEVAWTDRAGRDEVGALPSCLRAPEDESVAEARVEAGYMKPRLPNGESTLIVAWIRCL
;
A
#
# COMPACT_ATOMS: atom_id res chain seq x y z
N MET A 1 -59.53 4.04 9.38
CA MET A 1 -58.35 4.84 8.94
C MET A 1 -57.13 4.74 9.86
N ALA A 2 -57.23 4.28 11.12
CA ALA A 2 -56.06 4.18 12.02
C ALA A 2 -55.08 3.01 11.73
N THR A 3 -55.56 1.93 11.11
CA THR A 3 -54.77 0.70 10.85
C THR A 3 -53.74 0.84 9.73
N ALA A 4 -53.96 1.73 8.75
CA ALA A 4 -53.02 1.96 7.64
C ALA A 4 -51.76 2.74 8.06
N VAL A 5 -51.88 3.61 9.08
CA VAL A 5 -50.79 4.46 9.59
C VAL A 5 -49.78 3.64 10.42
N ILE A 6 -50.25 2.65 11.18
CA ILE A 6 -49.39 1.80 12.03
C ILE A 6 -48.51 0.88 11.18
N ALA A 7 -49.03 0.39 10.05
CA ALA A 7 -48.29 -0.47 9.13
C ALA A 7 -47.15 0.28 8.43
N THR A 8 -47.41 1.50 7.94
CA THR A 8 -46.39 2.36 7.30
C THR A 8 -45.29 2.77 8.29
N MET A 9 -45.65 3.07 9.54
CA MET A 9 -44.69 3.45 10.58
C MET A 9 -43.71 2.32 10.95
N ARG A 10 -44.16 1.05 10.94
CA ARG A 10 -43.28 -0.12 11.15
C ARG A 10 -42.27 -0.34 10.03
N HIS A 11 -42.61 0.03 8.79
CA HIS A 11 -41.72 -0.15 7.64
C HIS A 11 -40.63 0.92 7.63
N VAL A 12 -40.98 2.15 8.02
CA VAL A 12 -40.02 3.26 8.19
C VAL A 12 -39.02 2.95 9.32
N LEU A 13 -39.48 2.40 10.44
CA LEU A 13 -38.59 2.04 11.56
C LEU A 13 -37.57 0.96 11.16
N ARG A 14 -38.02 -0.08 10.45
CA ARG A 14 -37.15 -1.17 9.97
C ARG A 14 -36.12 -0.70 8.95
N CYS A 15 -36.47 0.23 8.07
CA CYS A 15 -35.51 0.83 7.13
C CYS A 15 -34.45 1.67 7.85
N LEU A 16 -34.85 2.41 8.89
CA LEU A 16 -33.92 3.21 9.68
C LEU A 16 -32.88 2.33 10.39
N ASP A 17 -33.30 1.22 10.99
CA ASP A 17 -32.41 0.29 11.67
C ASP A 17 -31.38 -0.35 10.72
N VAL A 18 -31.80 -0.69 9.49
CA VAL A 18 -30.90 -1.24 8.46
C VAL A 18 -29.89 -0.19 7.99
N ILE A 19 -30.32 1.05 7.80
CA ILE A 19 -29.43 2.14 7.38
C ILE A 19 -28.40 2.44 8.47
N VAL A 20 -28.83 2.55 9.74
CA VAL A 20 -27.94 2.79 10.87
C VAL A 20 -26.97 1.62 11.05
N GLY A 21 -27.45 0.38 10.93
CA GLY A 21 -26.60 -0.81 10.97
C GLY A 21 -25.53 -0.83 9.88
N ALA A 22 -25.90 -0.52 8.64
CA ALA A 22 -24.97 -0.45 7.51
C ALA A 22 -23.94 0.68 7.66
N LEU A 23 -24.36 1.84 8.17
CA LEU A 23 -23.47 2.97 8.45
C LEU A 23 -22.45 2.63 9.54
N LEU A 24 -22.89 1.99 10.62
CA LEU A 24 -22.01 1.58 11.71
C LEU A 24 -20.98 0.56 11.25
N VAL A 25 -21.38 -0.44 10.45
CA VAL A 25 -20.44 -1.41 9.86
C VAL A 25 -19.48 -0.73 8.88
N GLY A 26 -19.97 0.16 8.03
CA GLY A 26 -19.13 0.92 7.09
C GLY A 26 -18.07 1.78 7.78
N VAL A 27 -18.44 2.49 8.85
CA VAL A 27 -17.51 3.29 9.66
C VAL A 27 -16.50 2.40 10.39
N LEU A 28 -16.94 1.27 10.95
CA LEU A 28 -16.04 0.35 11.67
C LEU A 28 -14.99 -0.29 10.74
N VAL A 29 -15.40 -0.65 9.52
CA VAL A 29 -14.49 -1.20 8.50
C VAL A 29 -13.55 -0.12 7.97
N GLY A 30 -14.06 1.09 7.71
CA GLY A 30 -13.24 2.22 7.26
C GLY A 30 -12.17 2.64 8.29
N LEU A 31 -12.50 2.62 9.58
CA LEU A 31 -11.56 2.90 10.67
C LEU A 31 -10.54 1.78 10.92
N ARG A 32 -10.78 0.56 10.40
CA ARG A 32 -9.91 -0.61 10.59
C ARG A 32 -9.08 -0.98 9.38
N LEU A 33 -9.07 -0.19 8.30
CA LEU A 33 -8.08 -0.37 7.24
C LEU A 33 -6.74 0.25 7.70
N PRO A 34 -5.74 -0.56 8.11
CA PRO A 34 -4.56 -0.10 8.83
C PRO A 34 -3.51 0.55 7.94
N TYR A 35 -3.78 0.69 6.63
CA TYR A 35 -2.82 1.23 5.68
C TYR A 35 -2.62 2.75 5.81
N GLY A 36 -3.59 3.49 6.38
CA GLY A 36 -3.54 4.96 6.41
C GLY A 36 -2.76 5.61 7.56
N SER A 37 -2.38 4.87 8.61
CA SER A 37 -1.94 5.49 9.89
C SER A 37 -0.52 5.17 10.33
N HIS A 38 0.23 4.35 9.59
CA HIS A 38 1.62 4.06 9.94
C HIS A 38 2.58 5.07 9.28
N PRO A 39 3.45 5.73 10.06
CA PRO A 39 4.41 6.66 9.49
C PRO A 39 5.38 5.90 8.57
N VAL A 40 5.48 6.35 7.33
CA VAL A 40 6.53 5.91 6.40
C VAL A 40 7.76 6.79 6.58
N THR A 41 8.94 6.17 6.60
CA THR A 41 10.21 6.87 6.51
C THR A 41 10.57 7.01 5.03
N VAL A 42 10.89 8.23 4.60
CA VAL A 42 11.25 8.51 3.20
C VAL A 42 12.74 8.73 3.12
N SER A 43 13.41 8.00 2.21
CA SER A 43 14.83 8.18 1.93
C SER A 43 15.12 8.01 0.45
N ARG A 44 16.20 8.65 0.00
CA ARG A 44 16.81 8.37 -1.30
C ARG A 44 17.78 7.20 -1.16
N GLY A 45 18.00 6.50 -2.27
CA GLY A 45 18.81 5.31 -2.30
C GLY A 45 18.90 4.69 -3.69
N THR A 46 19.37 3.46 -3.71
CA THR A 46 19.43 2.63 -4.91
C THR A 46 18.48 1.45 -4.74
N ALA A 47 17.63 1.21 -5.74
CA ALA A 47 16.87 -0.01 -5.87
C ALA A 47 17.62 -0.98 -6.77
N TYR A 48 17.67 -2.24 -6.35
CA TYR A 48 18.20 -3.37 -7.09
C TYR A 48 17.08 -4.35 -7.35
N PHE A 49 16.94 -4.82 -8.58
CA PHE A 49 15.93 -5.81 -8.94
C PHE A 49 16.58 -6.99 -9.66
N ASN A 50 16.40 -8.19 -9.10
CA ASN A 50 16.86 -9.42 -9.72
C ASN A 50 15.74 -10.02 -10.59
N HIS A 51 15.96 -10.06 -11.90
CA HIS A 51 14.98 -10.55 -12.87
C HIS A 51 14.72 -12.06 -12.77
N GLN A 52 15.69 -12.85 -12.28
CA GLN A 52 15.53 -14.30 -12.15
C GLN A 52 14.66 -14.65 -10.94
N GLU A 53 14.91 -13.97 -9.81
CA GLU A 53 14.25 -14.27 -8.54
C GLU A 53 12.94 -13.47 -8.35
N HIS A 54 12.69 -12.47 -9.20
CA HIS A 54 11.56 -11.53 -9.04
C HIS A 54 11.57 -10.83 -7.67
N LEU A 55 12.77 -10.59 -7.15
CA LEU A 55 12.99 -9.96 -5.85
C LEU A 55 13.70 -8.64 -6.04
N GLY A 56 13.22 -7.62 -5.33
CA GLY A 56 13.87 -6.32 -5.27
C GLY A 56 14.35 -5.99 -3.86
N THR A 57 15.43 -5.22 -3.80
CA THR A 57 15.94 -4.62 -2.55
C THR A 57 16.15 -3.13 -2.74
N PHE A 58 15.88 -2.37 -1.69
CA PHE A 58 16.17 -0.94 -1.63
C PHE A 58 17.25 -0.70 -0.58
N GLN A 59 18.27 0.05 -0.94
CA GLN A 59 19.32 0.48 -0.02
C GLN A 59 19.34 2.00 0.08
N ALA A 60 19.05 2.53 1.26
CA ALA A 60 19.10 3.96 1.52
C ALA A 60 20.54 4.49 1.50
N ASP A 61 20.69 5.74 1.07
CA ASP A 61 21.98 6.44 1.04
C ASP A 61 22.62 6.56 2.44
N HIS A 62 23.93 6.85 2.48
CA HIS A 62 24.72 7.11 3.69
C HIS A 62 24.78 5.97 4.72
N GLY A 63 24.81 4.71 4.24
CA GLY A 63 24.83 3.54 5.13
C GLY A 63 23.50 3.30 5.83
N GLY A 64 22.41 3.78 5.22
CA GLY A 64 21.06 3.67 5.75
C GLY A 64 20.47 2.26 5.67
N ALA A 65 19.18 2.19 6.00
CA ALA A 65 18.40 0.97 6.02
C ALA A 65 18.39 0.23 4.66
N SER A 66 18.43 -1.11 4.72
CA SER A 66 18.11 -1.98 3.59
C SER A 66 16.71 -2.57 3.80
N ALA A 67 15.86 -2.48 2.78
CA ALA A 67 14.47 -2.90 2.83
C ALA A 67 14.13 -3.81 1.63
N LEU A 68 13.24 -4.78 1.87
CA LEU A 68 12.71 -5.62 0.81
C LEU A 68 11.67 -4.86 -0.01
N ILE A 69 11.75 -4.99 -1.33
CA ILE A 69 10.74 -4.48 -2.26
C ILE A 69 9.76 -5.64 -2.53
N PRO A 70 8.49 -5.54 -2.09
CA PRO A 70 7.47 -6.53 -2.42
C PRO A 70 7.25 -6.60 -3.94
N GLY A 71 6.80 -7.75 -4.44
CA GLY A 71 6.48 -7.93 -5.86
C GLY A 71 5.37 -6.99 -6.36
N GLU A 72 4.47 -6.57 -5.47
CA GLU A 72 3.41 -5.58 -5.75
C GLU A 72 3.64 -4.35 -4.87
N VAL A 73 4.46 -3.42 -5.34
CA VAL A 73 4.66 -2.11 -4.71
C VAL A 73 4.25 -1.01 -5.68
N ALA A 74 3.72 0.10 -5.17
CA ALA A 74 3.39 1.24 -6.00
C ALA A 74 4.67 1.91 -6.53
N TRP A 75 4.73 2.06 -7.85
CA TRP A 75 5.84 2.72 -8.55
C TRP A 75 5.37 4.00 -9.22
N THR A 76 6.17 5.05 -9.09
CA THR A 76 5.95 6.32 -9.78
C THR A 76 7.19 6.75 -10.56
N ASP A 77 6.98 7.41 -11.70
CA ASP A 77 8.04 8.03 -12.46
C ASP A 77 8.58 9.29 -11.75
N ARG A 78 9.59 9.93 -12.35
CA ARG A 78 10.19 11.16 -11.81
C ARG A 78 9.17 12.29 -11.59
N ALA A 79 8.12 12.33 -12.41
CA ALA A 79 7.04 13.32 -12.35
C ALA A 79 5.92 12.94 -11.37
N GLY A 80 6.02 11.79 -10.69
CA GLY A 80 5.01 11.29 -9.76
C GLY A 80 3.81 10.66 -10.45
N ARG A 81 3.93 10.27 -11.73
CA ARG A 81 2.88 9.53 -12.44
C ARG A 81 3.04 8.05 -12.17
N ASP A 82 1.91 7.36 -11.97
CA ASP A 82 1.90 5.92 -11.77
C ASP A 82 2.48 5.20 -12.99
N GLU A 83 3.41 4.28 -12.74
CA GLU A 83 3.93 3.37 -13.77
C GLU A 83 3.08 2.09 -13.76
N VAL A 84 2.52 1.75 -14.94
CA VAL A 84 1.70 0.55 -15.11
C VAL A 84 2.59 -0.63 -15.51
N GLY A 85 2.72 -1.60 -14.62
CA GLY A 85 3.52 -2.82 -14.82
C GLY A 85 4.14 -3.30 -13.50
N ALA A 86 4.62 -4.55 -13.47
CA ALA A 86 5.28 -5.10 -12.28
C ALA A 86 6.65 -4.45 -11.99
N LEU A 87 7.28 -3.83 -13.00
CA LEU A 87 8.59 -3.19 -12.90
C LEU A 87 8.61 -1.85 -13.64
N PRO A 88 9.04 -0.74 -13.00
CA PRO A 88 9.06 0.58 -13.61
C PRO A 88 10.14 0.68 -14.68
N SER A 89 9.97 1.63 -15.60
CA SER A 89 10.92 1.93 -16.67
C SER A 89 12.37 2.14 -16.18
N CYS A 90 12.57 2.74 -15.01
CA CYS A 90 13.90 3.03 -14.48
C CYS A 90 14.69 1.79 -14.02
N LEU A 91 14.02 0.65 -13.79
CA LEU A 91 14.63 -0.62 -13.34
C LEU A 91 14.57 -1.71 -14.41
N ARG A 92 14.44 -1.36 -15.69
CA ARG A 92 14.54 -2.35 -16.77
C ARG A 92 16.01 -2.52 -17.16
N ALA A 93 16.58 -3.68 -16.83
CA ALA A 93 17.88 -4.04 -17.37
C ALA A 93 17.76 -4.38 -18.87
N PRO A 94 18.84 -4.19 -19.67
CA PRO A 94 18.96 -4.82 -20.98
C PRO A 94 18.79 -6.35 -20.85
N GLU A 95 18.36 -7.03 -21.93
CA GLU A 95 18.06 -8.48 -21.91
C GLU A 95 19.21 -9.37 -21.38
N ASP A 96 20.45 -8.88 -21.38
CA ASP A 96 21.64 -9.59 -20.93
C ASP A 96 22.04 -9.32 -19.45
N GLU A 97 21.34 -8.43 -18.75
CA GLU A 97 21.63 -8.10 -17.35
C GLU A 97 20.66 -8.80 -16.40
N SER A 98 21.21 -9.60 -15.46
CA SER A 98 20.42 -10.33 -14.47
C SER A 98 19.88 -9.45 -13.35
N VAL A 99 20.50 -8.29 -13.12
CA VAL A 99 20.17 -7.35 -12.05
C VAL A 99 20.06 -5.94 -12.64
N ALA A 100 18.90 -5.32 -12.49
CA ALA A 100 18.71 -3.89 -12.78
C ALA A 100 19.00 -3.04 -11.54
N GLU A 101 19.56 -1.86 -11.74
CA GLU A 101 19.73 -0.87 -10.69
C GLU A 101 19.22 0.51 -11.08
N ALA A 102 18.64 1.24 -10.12
CA ALA A 102 18.15 2.60 -10.35
C ALA A 102 18.22 3.46 -9.09
N ARG A 103 18.44 4.76 -9.29
CA ARG A 103 18.31 5.76 -8.23
C ARG A 103 16.84 6.03 -7.97
N VAL A 104 16.44 5.92 -6.70
CA VAL A 104 15.05 6.05 -6.31
C VAL A 104 14.90 6.81 -4.99
N GLU A 105 13.69 7.29 -4.77
CA GLU A 105 13.18 7.70 -3.47
C GLU A 105 12.15 6.67 -3.03
N ALA A 106 12.28 6.13 -1.83
CA ALA A 106 11.39 5.10 -1.33
C ALA A 106 10.81 5.48 0.02
N GLY A 107 9.51 5.22 0.18
CA GLY A 107 8.84 5.21 1.48
C GLY A 107 8.86 3.81 2.04
N TYR A 108 9.44 3.61 3.22
CA TYR A 108 9.50 2.31 3.87
C TYR A 108 9.04 2.38 5.33
N MET A 109 8.62 1.23 5.86
CA MET A 109 8.15 1.09 7.23
C MET A 109 8.70 -0.20 7.86
N LYS A 110 8.65 -0.25 9.19
CA LYS A 110 9.12 -1.40 9.98
C LYS A 110 7.97 -2.04 10.76
N PRO A 111 7.06 -2.80 10.10
CA PRO A 111 5.98 -3.48 10.79
C PRO A 111 6.49 -4.51 11.78
N ARG A 112 5.78 -4.63 12.90
CA ARG A 112 5.98 -5.72 13.85
C ARG A 112 5.24 -6.96 13.37
N LEU A 113 5.95 -8.07 13.27
CA LEU A 113 5.41 -9.36 12.87
C LEU A 113 4.74 -10.08 14.05
N PRO A 114 3.84 -11.06 13.80
CA PRO A 114 3.18 -11.83 14.87
C PRO A 114 4.14 -12.59 15.79
N ASN A 115 5.32 -12.95 15.30
CA ASN A 115 6.40 -13.58 16.08
C ASN A 115 7.17 -12.57 16.97
N GLY A 116 6.80 -11.29 16.94
CA GLY A 116 7.46 -10.22 17.70
C GLY A 116 8.66 -9.59 17.01
N GLU A 117 9.10 -10.11 15.87
CA GLU A 117 10.17 -9.55 15.07
C GLU A 117 9.71 -8.31 14.29
N SER A 118 10.62 -7.68 13.57
CA SER A 118 10.26 -6.57 12.68
C SER A 118 11.14 -6.58 11.46
N THR A 119 10.53 -6.36 10.30
CA THR A 119 11.22 -6.32 9.00
C THR A 119 10.98 -4.98 8.32
N LEU A 120 11.92 -4.52 7.50
CA LEU A 120 11.76 -3.29 6.72
C LEU A 120 11.12 -3.62 5.38
N ILE A 121 9.98 -3.00 5.11
CA ILE A 121 9.20 -3.21 3.89
C ILE A 121 9.01 -1.86 3.20
N VAL A 122 9.24 -1.85 1.90
CA VAL A 122 8.96 -0.69 1.05
C VAL A 122 7.46 -0.61 0.75
N ALA A 123 6.87 0.55 0.99
CA ALA A 123 5.46 0.84 0.74
C ALA A 123 5.22 1.47 -0.64
N TRP A 124 6.14 2.31 -1.10
CA TRP A 124 6.11 2.94 -2.43
C TRP A 124 7.51 3.34 -2.87
N ILE A 125 7.70 3.46 -4.19
CA ILE A 125 8.96 3.89 -4.79
C ILE A 125 8.71 4.92 -5.90
N ARG A 126 9.61 5.89 -6.00
CA ARG A 126 9.65 6.91 -7.06
C ARG A 126 11.01 6.92 -7.74
N CYS A 127 11.03 6.81 -9.07
CA CYS A 127 12.25 6.95 -9.86
C CYS A 127 12.82 8.39 -9.74
N LEU A 128 14.14 8.55 -9.67
CA LEU A 128 14.79 9.85 -9.47
C LEU A 128 15.45 10.46 -10.68
#